data_AF-E8NHH7-F1
#
_entry.id   AF-E8NHH7-F1
#
_cell.length_a   1.000
_cell.length_b   1.000
_cell.length_c   1.000
_cell.angle_alpha   90.00
_cell.angle_beta   90.00
_cell.angle_gamma   90.00
#
_symmetry.space_group_name_H-M   'P 1'
#
loop_
_entity.id
_entity.type
_entity.pdbx_description
1 polymer ?
#
loop_
_entity_poly.entity_id
_entity_poly.type
_entity_poly.pdbx_seq_one_letter_code
_entity_poly.pdbx_strand_id
1 'polypeptide(L)'
;MYTEDSYPYVSGNGYVLECSNSSELVVGAQIDGHVLIGSSEKAMAAWLAKNGPIAIALDASSFMSYKSGVLTACIGKQLNHGVLLVGYDMTGEVPYWVIKNSWGGDWGEQGYVRVVMGVNACLLSEYPVSAHVRESAAPGTSTSSETPAPRPVVVEQVICFDKNCRRGCRKTLIKVNECHKNGGGGASMIKCSPQKVTMCTYSNAFCVGGGLCFETHDGKCSPYFFGSIMNTCHYT
;
A
#
# COMPACT_ATOMS: atom_id res chain seq x y z
N MET A 1 11.95 2.99 -14.55
CA MET A 1 12.84 3.82 -13.71
C MET A 1 14.24 3.74 -14.26
N TYR A 2 14.95 4.86 -14.32
CA TYR A 2 16.34 4.91 -14.81
C TYR A 2 17.34 4.71 -13.67
N THR A 3 18.54 4.27 -14.01
CA THR A 3 19.65 4.19 -13.05
C THR A 3 20.14 5.59 -12.68
N GLU A 4 20.58 5.76 -11.44
CA GLU A 4 21.19 7.01 -10.96
C GLU A 4 22.40 7.43 -11.81
N ASP A 5 23.25 6.48 -12.20
CA ASP A 5 24.45 6.77 -13.02
C ASP A 5 24.09 7.37 -14.38
N SER A 6 22.99 6.91 -15.00
CA SER A 6 22.51 7.45 -16.28
C SER A 6 21.66 8.72 -16.14
N TYR A 7 21.11 8.97 -14.95
CA TYR A 7 20.27 10.14 -14.66
C TYR A 7 20.57 10.64 -13.23
N PRO A 8 21.69 11.33 -13.02
CA PRO A 8 22.15 11.70 -11.68
C PRO A 8 21.29 12.79 -11.04
N TYR A 9 21.21 12.75 -9.71
CA TYR A 9 20.62 13.80 -8.92
C TYR A 9 21.47 15.07 -8.95
N VAL A 10 20.90 16.13 -9.51
CA VAL A 10 21.55 17.45 -9.64
C VAL A 10 20.80 18.58 -8.93
N SER A 11 19.69 18.27 -8.26
CA SER A 11 18.81 19.27 -7.65
C SER A 11 19.16 19.63 -6.20
N GLY A 12 20.35 19.28 -5.72
CA GLY A 12 20.78 19.52 -4.34
C GLY A 12 20.85 21.00 -3.94
N ASN A 13 21.03 21.91 -4.91
CA ASN A 13 21.02 23.36 -4.70
C ASN A 13 19.63 24.00 -4.90
N GLY A 14 18.57 23.19 -5.08
CA GLY A 14 17.20 23.64 -5.33
C GLY A 14 16.89 23.96 -6.80
N TYR A 15 17.86 23.86 -7.70
CA TYR A 15 17.63 24.02 -9.14
C TYR A 15 17.13 22.72 -9.77
N VAL A 16 16.10 22.81 -10.62
CA VAL A 16 15.51 21.66 -11.31
C VAL A 16 15.72 21.83 -12.80
N LEU A 17 16.42 20.87 -13.41
CA LEU A 17 16.60 20.82 -14.86
C LEU A 17 15.32 20.39 -15.55
N GLU A 18 15.22 20.76 -16.83
CA GLU A 18 14.20 20.23 -17.72
C GLU A 18 14.31 18.70 -17.85
N CYS A 19 13.17 18.07 -18.11
CA CYS A 19 13.11 16.62 -18.28
C CYS A 19 13.92 16.19 -19.52
N SER A 20 14.83 15.24 -19.33
CA SER A 20 15.56 14.61 -20.43
C SER A 20 14.85 13.36 -20.91
N ASN A 21 14.57 13.30 -22.22
CA ASN A 21 14.12 12.08 -22.92
C ASN A 21 15.25 11.46 -23.76
N SER A 22 16.50 11.60 -23.30
CA SER A 22 17.66 11.05 -24.02
C SER A 22 17.55 9.53 -24.19
N SER A 23 17.97 9.04 -25.36
CA SER A 23 18.12 7.61 -25.62
C SER A 23 19.27 6.96 -24.83
N GLU A 24 20.13 7.76 -24.20
CA GLU A 24 21.25 7.30 -23.37
C GLU A 24 20.82 6.87 -21.96
N LEU A 25 19.56 7.12 -21.58
CA LEU A 25 19.04 6.75 -20.27
C LEU A 25 18.94 5.22 -20.12
N VAL A 26 19.52 4.69 -19.04
CA VAL A 26 19.58 3.25 -18.78
C VAL A 26 18.46 2.88 -17.83
N VAL A 27 17.57 1.98 -18.26
CA VAL A 27 16.49 1.45 -17.41
C VAL A 27 17.09 0.55 -16.33
N GLY A 28 16.94 0.95 -15.07
CA GLY A 28 17.42 0.19 -13.90
C GLY A 28 16.35 -0.69 -13.25
N ALA A 29 15.08 -0.30 -13.36
CA ALA A 29 13.96 -1.08 -12.83
C ALA A 29 12.66 -0.82 -13.60
N GLN A 30 11.80 -1.84 -13.62
CA GLN A 30 10.44 -1.76 -14.18
C GLN A 30 9.42 -2.06 -13.08
N ILE A 31 8.42 -1.19 -12.99
CA ILE A 31 7.26 -1.34 -12.12
C ILE A 31 6.03 -1.28 -13.01
N ASP A 32 5.00 -2.02 -12.64
CA ASP A 32 3.71 -2.06 -13.35
C ASP A 32 2.56 -1.56 -12.46
N GLY A 33 2.85 -1.20 -11.21
CA GLY A 33 1.87 -0.64 -10.30
C GLY A 33 2.43 -0.32 -8.92
N HIS A 34 1.53 -0.07 -7.99
CA HIS A 34 1.82 0.13 -6.57
C HIS A 34 0.70 -0.47 -5.72
N VAL A 35 1.02 -0.72 -4.45
CA VAL A 35 0.08 -1.25 -3.47
C VAL A 35 0.01 -0.29 -2.30
N LEU A 36 -1.21 0.13 -1.97
CA LEU A 36 -1.52 0.81 -0.71
C LEU A 36 -1.64 -0.25 0.39
N ILE A 37 -0.76 -0.15 1.38
CA ILE A 37 -0.79 -1.02 2.55
C ILE A 37 -1.86 -0.47 3.51
N GLY A 38 -2.49 -1.34 4.28
CA GLY A 38 -3.49 -0.89 5.26
C GLY A 38 -2.85 0.06 6.29
N SER A 39 -3.56 1.13 6.65
CA SER A 39 -3.13 2.12 7.66
C SER A 39 -3.12 1.52 9.07
N SER A 40 -2.17 0.62 9.30
CA SER A 40 -1.96 -0.11 10.54
C SER A 40 -0.51 -0.54 10.63
N GLU A 41 0.14 -0.22 11.75
CA GLU A 41 1.51 -0.64 12.04
C GLU A 41 1.70 -2.16 11.97
N LYS A 42 0.68 -2.93 12.35
CA LYS A 42 0.69 -4.40 12.23
C LYS A 42 0.68 -4.86 10.76
N ALA A 43 -0.14 -4.22 9.93
CA ALA A 43 -0.18 -4.52 8.50
C ALA A 43 1.13 -4.14 7.81
N MET A 44 1.71 -3.00 8.20
CA MET A 44 3.02 -2.55 7.73
C MET A 44 4.12 -3.53 8.13
N ALA A 45 4.16 -4.01 9.38
CA ALA A 45 5.16 -4.99 9.83
C ALA A 45 5.07 -6.29 9.03
N ALA A 46 3.86 -6.82 8.87
CA ALA A 46 3.61 -8.04 8.11
C ALA A 46 4.00 -7.88 6.62
N TRP A 47 3.73 -6.72 6.03
CA TRP A 47 4.14 -6.43 4.65
C TRP A 47 5.65 -6.32 4.54
N LEU A 48 6.29 -5.54 5.41
CA LEU A 48 7.73 -5.30 5.40
C LEU A 48 8.52 -6.60 5.51
N ALA A 49 8.12 -7.47 6.44
CA ALA A 49 8.75 -8.77 6.65
C ALA A 49 8.65 -9.71 5.43
N LYS A 50 7.58 -9.57 4.63
CA LYS A 50 7.31 -10.47 3.50
C LYS A 50 7.80 -9.93 2.16
N ASN A 51 7.67 -8.62 1.94
CA ASN A 51 7.83 -8.02 0.61
C ASN A 51 8.94 -6.95 0.57
N GLY A 52 9.50 -6.57 1.71
CA GLY A 52 10.56 -5.56 1.79
C GLY A 52 10.05 -4.14 2.01
N PRO A 53 10.94 -3.14 1.82
CA PRO A 53 10.75 -1.76 2.28
C PRO A 53 9.47 -1.07 1.84
N ILE A 54 8.97 -0.15 2.67
CA ILE A 54 7.71 0.57 2.46
C ILE A 54 8.00 2.08 2.41
N ALA A 55 7.54 2.76 1.36
CA ALA A 55 7.52 4.21 1.33
C ALA A 55 6.40 4.72 2.25
N ILE A 56 6.70 5.64 3.15
CA ILE A 56 5.73 6.21 4.09
C ILE A 56 5.82 7.74 4.09
N ALA A 57 4.71 8.40 4.42
CA ALA A 57 4.69 9.80 4.80
C ALA A 57 4.63 9.92 6.33
N LEU A 58 5.30 10.92 6.89
CA LEU A 58 5.25 11.23 8.32
C LEU A 58 5.43 12.73 8.61
N ASP A 59 5.23 13.10 9.86
CA ASP A 59 5.59 14.41 10.42
C ASP A 59 7.04 14.38 10.95
N ALA A 60 7.96 14.97 10.19
CA ALA A 60 9.38 15.01 10.51
C ALA A 60 9.77 16.18 11.43
N SER A 61 8.83 16.90 12.04
CA SER A 61 9.16 18.07 12.89
C SER A 61 10.11 17.70 14.04
N SER A 62 10.01 16.47 14.56
CA SER A 62 10.86 15.96 15.64
C SER A 62 12.23 15.44 15.15
N PHE A 63 12.44 15.32 13.83
CA PHE A 63 13.67 14.77 13.26
C PHE A 63 14.83 15.77 13.28
N MET A 64 14.52 17.07 13.32
CA MET A 64 15.52 18.15 13.30
C MET A 64 16.53 18.04 14.46
N SER A 65 16.09 17.58 15.63
CA SER A 65 16.93 17.40 16.82
C SER A 65 17.41 15.96 17.04
N TYR A 66 16.99 15.01 16.19
CA TYR A 66 17.36 13.60 16.34
C TYR A 66 18.86 13.39 16.12
N LYS A 67 19.47 12.56 16.97
CA LYS A 67 20.88 12.15 16.89
C LYS A 67 21.05 10.64 16.93
N SER A 68 20.39 9.97 17.88
CA SER A 68 20.46 8.52 18.05
C SER A 68 19.37 8.04 19.02
N GLY A 69 19.21 6.73 19.13
CA GLY A 69 18.25 6.11 20.06
C GLY A 69 16.86 5.93 19.44
N VAL A 70 15.91 5.43 20.24
CA VAL A 70 14.51 5.32 19.81
C VAL A 70 13.79 6.63 20.11
N LEU A 71 13.31 7.30 19.06
CA LEU A 71 12.48 8.49 19.18
C LEU A 71 11.09 8.10 19.68
N THR A 72 10.81 8.37 20.95
CA THR A 72 9.52 8.07 21.61
C THR A 72 8.56 9.26 21.60
N ALA A 73 9.10 10.48 21.64
CA ALA A 73 8.34 11.71 21.60
C ALA A 73 8.23 12.25 20.18
N CYS A 74 7.33 11.67 19.38
CA CYS A 74 6.99 12.19 18.05
C CYS A 74 5.49 12.39 17.91
N ILE A 75 5.04 13.59 18.27
CA ILE A 75 3.64 14.00 18.11
C ILE A 75 3.44 14.40 16.66
N GLY A 76 2.72 13.58 15.90
CA GLY A 76 2.40 13.92 14.52
C GLY A 76 1.16 14.83 14.46
N LYS A 77 1.32 15.98 13.80
CA LYS A 77 0.26 16.96 13.57
C LYS A 77 -0.11 17.04 12.10
N GLN A 78 0.90 16.98 11.23
CA GLN A 78 0.71 17.11 9.79
C GLN A 78 1.81 16.33 9.06
N LEU A 79 1.40 15.51 8.09
CA LEU A 79 2.34 14.87 7.17
C LEU A 79 3.08 15.94 6.36
N ASN A 80 4.41 15.91 6.42
CA ASN A 80 5.27 16.90 5.77
C ASN A 80 6.53 16.32 5.12
N HIS A 81 6.80 15.02 5.31
CA HIS A 81 8.02 14.39 4.81
C HIS A 81 7.80 12.96 4.32
N GLY A 82 8.54 12.56 3.29
CA GLY A 82 8.53 11.21 2.73
C GLY A 82 9.82 10.47 3.05
N VAL A 83 9.71 9.24 3.56
CA VAL A 83 10.84 8.41 3.99
C VAL A 83 10.61 6.94 3.66
N LEU A 84 11.62 6.09 3.88
CA LEU A 84 11.56 4.66 3.59
C LEU A 84 11.67 3.84 4.88
N LEU A 85 10.64 3.08 5.19
CA LEU A 85 10.63 2.11 6.28
C LEU A 85 11.34 0.83 5.84
N VAL A 86 12.41 0.44 6.54
CA VAL A 86 13.30 -0.66 6.10
C VAL A 86 13.39 -1.82 7.09
N GLY A 87 12.93 -1.65 8.32
CA GLY A 87 12.98 -2.70 9.33
C GLY A 87 12.20 -2.35 10.59
N TYR A 88 12.15 -3.29 11.52
CA TYR A 88 11.62 -3.10 12.87
C TYR A 88 12.24 -4.10 13.84
N ASP A 89 12.12 -3.80 15.13
CA ASP A 89 12.48 -4.70 16.22
C ASP A 89 11.41 -4.63 17.31
N MET A 90 10.87 -5.79 17.70
CA MET A 90 9.86 -5.93 18.75
C MET A 90 10.38 -6.67 19.98
N THR A 91 11.68 -7.02 20.01
CA THR A 91 12.26 -7.87 21.05
C THR A 91 12.75 -7.10 22.28
N GLY A 92 13.04 -5.80 22.12
CA GLY A 92 13.47 -4.92 23.21
C GLY A 92 12.32 -4.31 24.02
N GLU A 93 12.67 -3.61 25.11
CA GLU A 93 11.72 -2.92 25.99
C GLU A 93 10.90 -1.84 25.26
N VAL A 94 11.50 -1.18 24.27
CA VAL A 94 10.85 -0.19 23.42
C VAL A 94 10.88 -0.68 21.98
N PRO A 95 9.82 -1.32 21.48
CA PRO A 95 9.70 -1.70 20.07
C PRO A 95 9.85 -0.49 19.14
N TYR A 96 10.60 -0.63 18.05
CA TYR A 96 10.90 0.48 17.14
C TYR A 96 10.91 0.07 15.66
N TRP A 97 10.53 1.04 14.82
CA TRP A 97 10.73 1.05 13.38
C TRP A 97 12.13 1.54 13.04
N VAL A 98 12.72 1.02 11.97
CA VAL A 98 13.96 1.54 11.36
C VAL A 98 13.61 2.23 10.05
N ILE A 99 13.91 3.52 9.97
CA ILE A 99 13.52 4.38 8.84
C ILE A 99 14.78 4.97 8.22
N LYS A 100 14.93 4.82 6.90
CA LYS A 100 15.95 5.47 6.08
C LYS A 100 15.48 6.88 5.69
N ASN A 101 16.31 7.88 5.95
CA ASN A 101 16.06 9.27 5.57
C ASN A 101 16.94 9.69 4.38
N SER A 102 16.77 10.92 3.90
CA SER A 102 17.46 11.51 2.74
C SER A 102 18.33 12.72 3.09
N TRP A 103 18.73 12.88 4.35
CA TRP A 103 19.49 14.04 4.85
C TRP A 103 21.00 13.78 5.01
N GLY A 104 21.53 12.84 4.22
CA GLY A 104 22.94 12.44 4.27
C GLY A 104 23.28 11.47 5.41
N GLY A 105 24.48 10.90 5.35
CA GLY A 105 24.97 9.91 6.32
C GLY A 105 25.34 10.52 7.68
N ASP A 106 25.65 11.81 7.74
CA ASP A 106 26.06 12.48 8.98
C ASP A 106 24.88 12.79 9.92
N TRP A 107 23.65 12.64 9.44
CA TRP A 107 22.44 12.85 10.23
C TRP A 107 21.98 11.55 10.89
N GLY A 108 21.54 11.63 12.15
CA GLY A 108 20.97 10.49 12.88
C GLY A 108 21.95 9.32 13.01
N GLU A 109 21.43 8.12 12.87
CA GLU A 109 22.20 6.88 12.93
C GLU A 109 22.63 6.49 11.52
N GLN A 110 23.67 7.15 10.99
CA GLN A 110 24.17 6.93 9.62
C GLN A 110 23.12 7.16 8.52
N GLY A 111 22.29 8.21 8.68
CA GLY A 111 21.17 8.52 7.79
C GLY A 111 19.86 7.83 8.15
N TYR A 112 19.81 7.08 9.27
CA TYR A 112 18.62 6.39 9.75
C TYR A 112 18.10 6.99 11.06
N VAL A 113 16.84 6.68 11.35
CA VAL A 113 16.18 6.98 12.63
C VAL A 113 15.39 5.78 13.10
N ARG A 114 15.43 5.55 14.41
CA ARG A 114 14.56 4.59 15.08
C ARG A 114 13.38 5.32 15.73
N VAL A 115 12.16 4.89 15.43
CA VAL A 115 10.92 5.53 15.93
C VAL A 115 10.08 4.51 16.65
N VAL A 116 9.51 4.86 17.81
CA VAL A 116 8.70 3.96 18.62
C VAL A 116 7.52 3.38 17.81
N MET A 117 7.25 2.08 18.01
CA MET A 117 6.13 1.37 17.40
C MET A 117 4.89 1.36 18.30
N GLY A 118 3.72 1.19 17.68
CA GLY A 118 2.46 0.87 18.34
C GLY A 118 1.63 2.07 18.77
N VAL A 119 2.09 3.29 18.50
CA VAL A 119 1.45 4.54 18.92
C VAL A 119 1.19 5.50 17.75
N ASN A 120 1.35 5.05 16.50
CA ASN A 120 1.30 5.87 15.29
C ASN A 120 2.18 7.12 15.40
N ALA A 121 3.40 6.96 15.93
CA ALA A 121 4.35 8.04 16.10
C ALA A 121 4.56 8.78 14.77
N CYS A 122 4.63 10.11 14.81
CA CYS A 122 4.78 10.94 13.62
C CYS A 122 3.69 10.74 12.53
N LEU A 123 2.52 10.13 12.83
CA LEU A 123 1.52 9.74 11.83
C LEU A 123 2.05 8.74 10.77
N LEU A 124 3.07 7.93 11.12
CA LEU A 124 3.80 7.08 10.16
C LEU A 124 2.94 6.02 9.44
N SER A 125 1.76 5.69 9.98
CA SER A 125 0.87 4.67 9.39
C SER A 125 -0.22 5.24 8.48
N GLU A 126 -0.27 6.55 8.29
CA GLU A 126 -1.35 7.19 7.50
C GLU A 126 -1.24 6.90 5.99
N TYR A 127 -0.02 6.83 5.44
CA TYR A 127 0.19 6.67 3.99
C TYR A 127 1.31 5.69 3.59
N PRO A 128 1.17 4.38 3.88
CA PRO A 128 2.16 3.37 3.50
C PRO A 128 1.92 2.82 2.08
N VAL A 129 2.95 2.87 1.25
CA VAL A 129 2.90 2.46 -0.17
C VAL A 129 4.13 1.64 -0.54
N SER A 130 3.95 0.61 -1.37
CA SER A 130 5.03 -0.17 -1.97
C SER A 130 4.86 -0.22 -3.49
N ALA A 131 5.95 -0.14 -4.24
CA ALA A 131 5.91 -0.42 -5.66
C ALA A 131 5.62 -1.92 -5.89
N HIS A 132 4.91 -2.23 -6.98
CA HIS A 132 4.86 -3.59 -7.52
C HIS A 132 5.96 -3.70 -8.57
N VAL A 133 7.00 -4.44 -8.23
CA VAL A 133 8.13 -4.67 -9.13
C VAL A 133 7.74 -5.77 -10.09
N ARG A 134 7.88 -5.49 -11.39
CA ARG A 134 7.73 -6.53 -12.40
C ARG A 134 8.94 -7.46 -12.25
N GLU A 135 8.72 -8.71 -11.88
CA GLU A 135 9.79 -9.70 -11.93
C GLU A 135 10.35 -9.74 -13.35
N SER A 136 11.60 -9.30 -13.52
CA SER A 136 12.31 -9.49 -14.76
C SER A 136 12.65 -10.97 -14.84
N ALA A 137 12.15 -11.65 -15.87
CA ALA A 137 12.58 -13.00 -16.20
C ALA A 137 14.12 -12.97 -16.34
N ALA A 138 14.83 -13.54 -15.36
CA ALA A 138 16.26 -13.73 -15.49
C ALA A 138 16.52 -14.67 -16.68
N PRO A 139 17.55 -14.41 -17.51
CA PRO A 139 17.92 -15.34 -18.56
C PRO A 139 18.58 -16.56 -17.92
N GLY A 140 17.80 -17.63 -17.79
CA GLY A 140 18.30 -18.96 -17.49
C GLY A 140 18.39 -19.30 -16.01
N THR A 141 17.27 -19.73 -15.41
CA THR A 141 17.32 -20.89 -14.51
C THR A 141 15.98 -21.62 -14.57
N SER A 142 16.10 -22.94 -14.67
CA SER A 142 15.06 -23.94 -14.91
C SER A 142 13.69 -23.67 -14.28
N THR A 143 12.66 -23.80 -15.12
CA THR A 143 11.26 -24.00 -14.78
C THR A 143 11.08 -25.09 -13.72
N SER A 144 10.93 -24.69 -12.46
CA SER A 144 10.00 -25.40 -11.57
C SER A 144 8.63 -24.78 -11.80
N SER A 145 7.78 -25.54 -12.50
CA SER A 145 6.35 -25.28 -12.65
C SER A 145 5.68 -25.29 -11.27
N GLU A 146 5.75 -24.18 -10.55
CA GLU A 146 4.74 -23.87 -9.55
C GLU A 146 3.73 -22.95 -10.22
N THR A 147 2.59 -23.52 -10.58
CA THR A 147 1.41 -22.76 -11.04
C THR A 147 1.18 -21.63 -10.04
N PRO A 148 1.27 -20.34 -10.46
CA PRO A 148 0.97 -19.24 -9.56
C PRO A 148 -0.42 -19.47 -8.98
N ALA A 149 -0.54 -19.37 -7.65
CA ALA A 149 -1.85 -19.41 -7.01
C ALA A 149 -2.76 -18.40 -7.74
N PRO A 150 -3.94 -18.82 -8.24
CA PRO A 150 -4.80 -17.98 -9.05
C PRO A 150 -5.05 -16.66 -8.31
N ARG A 151 -4.80 -15.52 -8.97
CA ARG A 151 -5.09 -14.20 -8.37
C ARG A 151 -6.46 -13.75 -8.83
N PRO A 152 -7.31 -13.22 -7.93
CA PRO A 152 -8.62 -12.73 -8.30
C PRO A 152 -8.45 -11.48 -9.15
N VAL A 153 -9.19 -11.39 -10.26
CA VAL A 153 -9.15 -10.25 -11.20
C VAL A 153 -10.44 -9.44 -11.13
N VAL A 154 -11.56 -10.13 -10.93
CA VAL A 154 -12.89 -9.50 -10.81
C VAL A 154 -13.73 -10.19 -9.76
N VAL A 155 -14.64 -9.43 -9.17
CA VAL A 155 -15.75 -9.94 -8.37
C VAL A 155 -17.01 -9.86 -9.19
N GLU A 156 -17.70 -10.99 -9.37
CA GLU A 156 -19.10 -11.00 -9.75
C GLU A 156 -19.94 -10.69 -8.52
N GLN A 157 -20.48 -9.48 -8.47
CA GLN A 157 -21.43 -9.06 -7.46
C GLN A 157 -22.85 -9.30 -7.95
N VAL A 158 -23.62 -10.06 -7.18
CA VAL A 158 -25.02 -10.36 -7.43
C VAL A 158 -25.85 -9.78 -6.30
N ILE A 159 -26.69 -8.79 -6.60
CA ILE A 159 -27.62 -8.20 -5.64
C ILE A 159 -29.03 -8.62 -6.03
N CYS A 160 -29.78 -9.23 -5.11
CA CYS A 160 -31.12 -9.74 -5.36
C CYS A 160 -32.15 -9.11 -4.43
N PHE A 161 -33.41 -9.01 -4.88
CA PHE A 161 -34.51 -8.57 -4.03
C PHE A 161 -34.95 -9.63 -3.02
N ASP A 162 -34.78 -10.91 -3.34
CA ASP A 162 -35.06 -11.99 -2.39
C ASP A 162 -33.92 -12.17 -1.38
N LYS A 163 -34.17 -12.91 -0.29
CA LYS A 163 -33.21 -13.10 0.80
C LYS A 163 -32.16 -14.20 0.53
N ASN A 164 -32.30 -14.99 -0.53
CA ASN A 164 -31.52 -16.20 -0.78
C ASN A 164 -30.72 -16.15 -2.10
N CYS A 165 -30.56 -14.98 -2.70
CA CYS A 165 -29.86 -14.77 -3.95
C CYS A 165 -30.40 -15.60 -5.13
N ARG A 166 -31.72 -15.73 -5.28
CA ARG A 166 -32.36 -16.61 -6.30
C ARG A 166 -33.20 -15.88 -7.34
N ARG A 167 -33.80 -14.74 -7.01
CA ARG A 167 -34.83 -14.07 -7.84
C ARG A 167 -34.63 -12.57 -7.85
N GLY A 168 -34.88 -11.97 -9.01
CA GLY A 168 -34.78 -10.52 -9.19
C GLY A 168 -33.36 -10.01 -8.93
N CYS A 169 -32.36 -10.72 -9.46
CA CYS A 169 -30.95 -10.43 -9.22
C CYS A 169 -30.38 -9.53 -10.32
N ARG A 170 -29.59 -8.53 -9.92
CA ARG A 170 -28.72 -7.76 -10.80
C ARG A 170 -27.27 -8.20 -10.61
N LYS A 171 -26.61 -8.52 -11.70
CA LYS A 171 -25.18 -8.86 -11.72
C LYS A 171 -24.33 -7.65 -12.11
N THR A 172 -23.16 -7.52 -11.52
CA THR A 172 -22.19 -6.47 -11.84
C THR A 172 -20.77 -7.04 -11.66
N LEU A 173 -19.92 -6.84 -12.65
CA LEU A 173 -18.51 -7.23 -12.59
C LEU A 173 -17.69 -6.04 -12.08
N ILE A 174 -16.96 -6.25 -10.99
CA ILE A 174 -16.18 -5.20 -10.33
C ILE A 174 -14.73 -5.65 -10.29
N LYS A 175 -13.83 -4.82 -10.81
CA LYS A 175 -12.39 -5.09 -10.74
C LYS A 175 -11.89 -4.95 -9.31
N VAL A 176 -11.11 -5.94 -8.87
CA VAL A 176 -10.55 -5.93 -7.51
C VAL A 176 -9.37 -4.96 -7.41
N ASN A 177 -9.15 -4.41 -6.21
CA ASN A 177 -8.06 -3.47 -5.91
C ASN A 177 -8.07 -2.17 -6.74
N GLU A 178 -9.15 -1.88 -7.45
CA GLU A 178 -9.36 -0.59 -8.14
C GLU A 178 -10.37 0.27 -7.37
N CYS A 179 -10.14 1.59 -7.37
CA CYS A 179 -11.06 2.55 -6.79
C CYS A 179 -12.13 2.96 -7.81
N HIS A 180 -13.38 2.61 -7.54
CA HIS A 180 -14.52 2.88 -8.42
C HIS A 180 -15.32 4.07 -7.91
N LYS A 181 -15.44 5.13 -8.71
CA LYS A 181 -16.22 6.32 -8.33
C LYS A 181 -17.72 6.01 -8.30
N ASN A 182 -18.38 6.40 -7.22
CA ASN A 182 -19.83 6.33 -7.07
C ASN A 182 -20.48 7.63 -7.59
N GLY A 183 -21.72 7.56 -8.07
CA GLY A 183 -22.44 8.71 -8.64
C GLY A 183 -22.76 9.88 -7.69
N GLY A 184 -22.34 9.81 -6.42
CA GLY A 184 -22.59 10.83 -5.38
C GLY A 184 -21.33 11.46 -4.79
N GLY A 185 -20.19 11.40 -5.47
CA GLY A 185 -18.93 12.00 -5.03
C GLY A 185 -18.03 11.12 -4.14
N GLY A 186 -18.55 9.99 -3.65
CA GLY A 186 -17.77 8.95 -2.98
C GLY A 186 -17.16 7.93 -3.95
N ALA A 187 -16.44 6.95 -3.42
CA ALA A 187 -15.90 5.83 -4.18
C ALA A 187 -15.95 4.52 -3.40
N SER A 188 -15.78 3.40 -4.09
CA SER A 188 -15.80 2.06 -3.51
C SER A 188 -14.60 1.26 -4.01
N MET A 189 -14.02 0.45 -3.13
CA MET A 189 -12.97 -0.50 -3.50
C MET A 189 -13.35 -1.89 -2.98
N ILE A 190 -13.17 -2.91 -3.82
CA ILE A 190 -13.44 -4.30 -3.47
C ILE A 190 -12.14 -5.11 -3.48
N LYS A 191 -11.97 -5.96 -2.48
CA LYS A 191 -10.80 -6.83 -2.30
C LYS A 191 -11.25 -8.26 -2.10
N CYS A 192 -10.50 -9.19 -2.68
CA CYS A 192 -10.70 -10.63 -2.52
C CYS A 192 -9.61 -11.21 -1.64
N SER A 193 -10.00 -12.19 -0.82
CA SER A 193 -9.14 -13.11 -0.08
C SER A 193 -9.70 -14.52 -0.26
N PRO A 194 -8.94 -15.60 0.04
CA PRO A 194 -9.36 -16.98 -0.26
C PRO A 194 -10.72 -17.42 0.31
N GLN A 195 -11.29 -16.70 1.28
CA GLN A 195 -12.58 -17.04 1.89
C GLN A 195 -13.54 -15.85 2.07
N LYS A 196 -13.08 -14.63 1.78
CA LYS A 196 -13.82 -13.40 2.06
C LYS A 196 -13.65 -12.37 0.95
N VAL A 197 -14.71 -11.60 0.75
CA VAL A 197 -14.72 -10.42 -0.10
C VAL A 197 -14.98 -9.21 0.79
N THR A 198 -14.08 -8.23 0.76
CA THR A 198 -14.19 -6.99 1.54
C THR A 198 -14.52 -5.85 0.59
N MET A 199 -15.63 -5.16 0.83
CA MET A 199 -16.05 -3.99 0.07
C MET A 199 -16.02 -2.78 0.99
N CYS A 200 -15.21 -1.78 0.65
CA CYS A 200 -15.10 -0.53 1.40
C CYS A 200 -15.66 0.63 0.59
N THR A 201 -16.46 1.47 1.23
CA THR A 201 -16.98 2.72 0.67
C THR A 201 -16.32 3.92 1.35
N TYR A 202 -16.08 4.96 0.55
CA TYR A 202 -15.35 6.15 0.95
C TYR A 202 -16.17 7.38 0.58
N SER A 203 -16.13 8.41 1.42
CA SER A 203 -16.80 9.69 1.19
C SER A 203 -16.13 10.53 0.09
N ASN A 204 -14.91 10.17 -0.31
CA ASN A 204 -14.16 10.81 -1.39
C ASN A 204 -14.04 9.89 -2.62
N ALA A 205 -13.69 10.50 -3.76
CA ALA A 205 -13.58 9.84 -5.05
C ALA A 205 -12.29 9.00 -5.25
N PHE A 206 -11.42 8.93 -4.24
CA PHE A 206 -10.06 8.37 -4.36
C PHE A 206 -9.81 7.15 -3.47
N CYS A 207 -10.81 6.70 -2.71
CA CYS A 207 -10.72 5.57 -1.80
C CYS A 207 -9.62 5.72 -0.72
N VAL A 208 -9.41 6.94 -0.23
CA VAL A 208 -8.42 7.28 0.79
C VAL A 208 -9.06 7.59 2.15
N GLY A 209 -8.34 7.33 3.25
CA GLY A 209 -8.80 7.60 4.61
C GLY A 209 -9.79 6.58 5.18
N GLY A 210 -10.51 6.94 6.24
CA GLY A 210 -11.46 6.08 6.94
C GLY A 210 -12.68 5.72 6.09
N GLY A 211 -12.65 4.56 5.44
CA GLY A 211 -13.77 4.00 4.70
C GLY A 211 -14.64 3.07 5.56
N LEU A 212 -15.92 2.95 5.24
CA LEU A 212 -16.82 1.97 5.85
C LEU A 212 -16.71 0.66 5.07
N CYS A 213 -16.23 -0.40 5.71
CA CYS A 213 -16.03 -1.70 5.08
C CYS A 213 -17.08 -2.72 5.53
N PHE A 214 -17.53 -3.53 4.58
CA PHE A 214 -18.42 -4.67 4.77
C PHE A 214 -17.78 -5.93 4.19
N GLU A 215 -17.91 -7.06 4.89
CA GLU A 215 -17.36 -8.34 4.45
C GLU A 215 -18.47 -9.34 4.11
N THR A 216 -18.26 -10.10 3.03
CA THR A 216 -19.05 -11.29 2.70
C THR A 216 -18.14 -12.49 2.54
N HIS A 217 -18.70 -13.69 2.66
CA HIS A 217 -17.99 -14.90 2.25
C HIS A 217 -17.99 -15.05 0.73
N ASP A 218 -16.85 -15.47 0.17
CA ASP A 218 -16.71 -15.72 -1.27
C ASP A 218 -17.70 -16.79 -1.73
N GLY A 219 -18.50 -16.46 -2.75
CA GLY A 219 -19.51 -17.33 -3.35
C GLY A 219 -20.72 -17.66 -2.46
N LYS A 220 -20.90 -16.97 -1.32
CA LYS A 220 -22.03 -17.21 -0.41
C LYS A 220 -22.99 -16.03 -0.35
N CYS A 221 -24.27 -16.34 -0.40
CA CYS A 221 -25.34 -15.37 -0.23
C CYS A 221 -25.37 -14.84 1.21
N SER A 222 -25.47 -13.52 1.37
CA SER A 222 -25.51 -12.82 2.64
C SER A 222 -26.66 -11.80 2.64
N PRO A 223 -27.31 -11.52 3.78
CA PRO A 223 -28.30 -10.45 3.87
C PRO A 223 -27.70 -9.09 3.50
N TYR A 224 -28.42 -8.29 2.70
CA TYR A 224 -27.96 -6.97 2.27
C TYR A 224 -29.13 -6.02 2.05
N PHE A 225 -29.22 -4.99 2.90
CA PHE A 225 -30.36 -4.06 2.94
C PHE A 225 -31.72 -4.81 2.94
N PHE A 226 -32.56 -4.56 1.94
CA PHE A 226 -33.90 -5.16 1.80
C PHE A 226 -33.89 -6.52 1.07
N GLY A 227 -32.73 -7.03 0.69
CA GLY A 227 -32.60 -8.27 -0.07
C GLY A 227 -31.33 -9.03 0.32
N SER A 228 -30.59 -9.49 -0.68
CA SER A 228 -29.36 -10.26 -0.47
C SER A 228 -28.26 -9.89 -1.45
N ILE A 229 -27.02 -10.18 -1.06
CA ILE A 229 -25.82 -9.99 -1.88
C ILE A 229 -25.00 -11.27 -1.88
N MET A 230 -24.42 -11.60 -3.04
CA MET A 230 -23.41 -12.64 -3.18
C MET A 230 -22.25 -12.05 -3.99
N ASN A 231 -21.04 -12.17 -3.46
CA ASN A 231 -19.83 -11.75 -4.14
C ASN A 231 -18.99 -13.00 -4.43
N THR A 232 -18.66 -13.22 -5.68
CA THR A 232 -17.83 -14.35 -6.12
C THR A 232 -16.55 -13.82 -6.74
N CYS A 233 -15.40 -14.19 -6.18
CA CYS A 233 -14.09 -13.85 -6.73
C CYS A 233 -13.80 -14.78 -7.92
N HIS A 234 -13.51 -14.19 -9.08
CA HIS A 234 -13.03 -14.92 -10.25
C HIS A 234 -11.53 -14.72 -10.38
N TYR A 235 -10.83 -15.85 -10.40
CA TYR A 235 -9.38 -15.92 -10.48
C TYR A 235 -8.96 -16.28 -11.90
N THR A 236 -7.84 -15.72 -12.35
CA THR A 236 -7.17 -16.10 -13.62
C THR A 236 -5.79 -16.63 -13.34
#